data_AF-A0A7S4UFG1-F1
#
_entry.id   AF-A0A7S4UFG1-F1
#
_cell.length_a   1.000
_cell.length_b   1.000
_cell.length_c   1.000
_cell.angle_alpha   90.00
_cell.angle_beta   90.00
_cell.angle_gamma   90.00
#
_symmetry.space_group_name_H-M   'P 1'
#
loop_
_entity.id
_entity.type
_entity.pdbx_description
1 polymer ?
#
loop_
_entity_poly.entity_id
_entity_poly.type
_entity_poly.pdbx_seq_one_letter_code
_entity_poly.pdbx_strand_id
1 'polypeptide(L)'
;AKKKLCYEESFKTVGSHLRTVAMMQKADAQREVLTQALKACNQSTMTHENAINAAETYLPRINQVILSCKVQPEMARLDEPLFFEWSSGLEKDKKSYKSEAMMYEMVMTLATLAIGKIGAASDARNIRDYPLAGRELKKAAGMVQCLAEEQLPQWVSHKSSSDTLGKDLPVEASIGFCEAFQILCLAVGQQMAVATVLAKPTVPNYSLLAKLCLGISEHMELFNSTMNSKAALEKEKIDSDFFTVIAFETQFHRALSLYFSARSLWDAHDFGVAIPMMK
;
A
#
# COMPACT_ATOMS: atom_id res chain seq x y z
N ALA A 1 -7.39 -11.53 -30.65
CA ALA A 1 -6.31 -11.75 -29.67
C ALA A 1 -6.05 -10.44 -28.93
N LYS A 2 -5.95 -10.44 -27.59
CA LYS A 2 -5.56 -9.21 -26.86
C LYS A 2 -4.12 -8.88 -27.24
N LYS A 3 -3.89 -7.71 -27.85
CA LYS A 3 -2.54 -7.25 -28.21
C LYS A 3 -1.73 -7.05 -26.93
N LYS A 4 -0.49 -7.57 -26.90
CA LYS A 4 0.43 -7.40 -25.77
C LYS A 4 0.91 -5.94 -25.78
N LEU A 5 0.89 -5.28 -24.62
CA LEU A 5 1.44 -3.93 -24.49
C LEU A 5 2.93 -3.92 -24.83
N CYS A 6 3.33 -2.98 -25.67
CA CYS A 6 4.70 -2.81 -26.15
C CYS A 6 5.01 -1.32 -26.31
N TYR A 7 5.92 -0.79 -25.49
CA TYR A 7 6.34 0.60 -25.58
C TYR A 7 7.08 0.87 -26.89
N GLU A 8 7.94 -0.06 -27.32
CA GLU A 8 8.68 0.11 -28.59
C GLU A 8 7.74 0.27 -29.79
N GLU A 9 6.68 -0.54 -29.89
CA GLU A 9 5.69 -0.42 -30.97
C GLU A 9 4.88 0.88 -30.88
N SER A 10 4.54 1.30 -29.67
CA SER A 10 3.71 2.50 -29.44
C SER A 10 4.46 3.80 -29.72
N PHE A 11 5.79 3.81 -29.66
CA PHE A 11 6.65 4.96 -29.93
C PHE A 11 7.50 4.80 -31.19
N LYS A 12 7.13 3.92 -32.12
CA LYS A 12 7.94 3.53 -33.27
C LYS A 12 8.38 4.70 -34.16
N THR A 13 7.52 5.67 -34.41
CA THR A 13 7.79 6.81 -35.31
C THR A 13 8.57 7.92 -34.63
N VAL A 14 8.25 8.21 -33.37
CA VAL A 14 8.87 9.31 -32.59
C VAL A 14 10.11 8.88 -31.81
N GLY A 15 10.30 7.57 -31.60
CA GLY A 15 11.37 6.97 -30.81
C GLY A 15 12.43 6.22 -31.62
N SER A 16 12.60 6.53 -32.91
CA SER A 16 13.46 5.78 -33.85
C SER A 16 14.97 5.86 -33.54
N HIS A 17 15.39 6.79 -32.68
CA HIS A 17 16.78 6.88 -32.24
C HIS A 17 17.20 5.65 -31.42
N LEU A 18 18.35 5.04 -31.72
CA LEU A 18 18.83 3.78 -31.12
C LEU A 18 18.79 3.77 -29.58
N ARG A 19 19.13 4.89 -28.94
CA ARG A 19 19.07 4.98 -27.46
C ARG A 19 17.65 4.93 -26.91
N THR A 20 16.69 5.52 -27.63
CA THR A 20 15.27 5.53 -27.25
C THR A 20 14.67 4.15 -27.43
N VAL A 21 14.94 3.50 -28.58
CA VAL A 21 14.54 2.10 -28.82
C VAL A 21 15.07 1.18 -27.72
N ALA A 22 16.36 1.26 -27.38
CA ALA A 22 16.96 0.45 -26.33
C ALA A 22 16.37 0.73 -24.93
N MET A 23 15.95 1.97 -24.66
CA MET A 23 15.25 2.33 -23.43
C MET A 23 13.85 1.70 -23.37
N MET A 24 13.07 1.78 -24.46
CA MET A 24 11.73 1.20 -24.54
C MET A 24 11.77 -0.32 -24.41
N GLN A 25 12.70 -0.98 -25.12
CA GLN A 25 12.92 -2.44 -25.01
C GLN A 25 13.25 -2.87 -23.57
N LYS A 26 14.05 -2.09 -22.85
CA LYS A 26 14.34 -2.34 -21.43
C LYS A 26 13.09 -2.17 -20.56
N ALA A 27 12.27 -1.16 -20.82
CA ALA A 27 11.01 -0.96 -20.11
C ALA A 27 10.05 -2.14 -20.35
N ASP A 28 9.90 -2.59 -21.60
CA ASP A 28 9.08 -3.75 -21.97
C ASP A 28 9.57 -5.04 -21.29
N ALA A 29 10.88 -5.30 -21.32
CA ALA A 29 11.47 -6.47 -20.67
C ALA A 29 11.25 -6.47 -19.15
N GLN A 30 11.45 -5.33 -18.49
CA GLN A 30 11.26 -5.22 -17.04
C GLN A 30 9.79 -5.28 -16.63
N ARG A 31 8.88 -4.75 -17.46
CA ARG A 31 7.44 -4.91 -17.27
C ARG A 31 7.01 -6.37 -17.36
N GLU A 32 7.57 -7.13 -18.29
CA GLU A 32 7.32 -8.56 -18.41
C GLU A 32 7.79 -9.32 -17.16
N VAL A 33 8.99 -9.00 -16.65
CA VAL A 33 9.50 -9.58 -15.39
C VAL A 33 8.56 -9.28 -14.22
N LEU A 34 8.08 -8.03 -14.09
CA LEU A 34 7.09 -7.66 -13.07
C LEU A 34 5.78 -8.47 -13.23
N THR A 35 5.27 -8.58 -14.46
CA THR A 35 4.06 -9.35 -14.76
C THR A 35 4.20 -10.81 -14.35
N GLN A 36 5.35 -11.42 -14.62
CA GLN A 36 5.65 -12.80 -14.24
C GLN A 36 5.75 -12.97 -12.72
N ALA A 37 6.43 -12.05 -12.03
CA ALA A 37 6.55 -12.05 -10.58
C ALA A 37 5.16 -11.94 -9.89
N LEU A 38 4.28 -11.07 -10.40
CA LEU A 38 2.91 -10.92 -9.88
C LEU A 38 2.06 -12.17 -10.11
N LYS A 39 2.16 -12.79 -11.29
CA LYS A 39 1.48 -14.06 -11.57
C LYS A 39 1.94 -15.17 -10.64
N ALA A 40 3.24 -15.24 -10.36
CA ALA A 40 3.81 -16.23 -9.44
C ALA A 40 3.35 -15.99 -7.99
N CYS A 41 3.28 -14.74 -7.53
CA CYS A 41 2.73 -14.41 -6.21
C CYS A 41 1.26 -14.83 -6.09
N ASN A 42 0.44 -14.58 -7.12
CA ASN A 42 -0.96 -14.99 -7.15
C ASN A 42 -1.16 -16.52 -7.11
N GLN A 43 -0.15 -17.29 -7.53
CA GLN A 43 -0.15 -18.76 -7.48
C GLN A 43 0.53 -19.30 -6.21
N SER A 44 0.94 -18.41 -5.28
CA SER A 44 1.70 -18.75 -4.07
C SER A 44 2.99 -19.53 -4.35
N THR A 45 3.57 -19.38 -5.54
CA THR A 45 4.80 -20.08 -5.95
C THR A 45 6.06 -19.26 -5.64
N MET A 46 5.91 -17.99 -5.26
CA MET A 46 7.02 -17.07 -4.96
C MET A 46 6.71 -16.15 -3.77
N THR A 47 7.78 -15.62 -3.16
CA THR A 47 7.72 -14.66 -2.04
C THR A 47 7.39 -13.25 -2.53
N HIS A 48 6.81 -12.43 -1.65
CA HIS A 48 6.50 -11.02 -1.91
C HIS A 48 7.73 -10.20 -2.31
N GLU A 49 8.93 -10.62 -1.89
CA GLU A 49 10.21 -9.98 -2.20
C GLU A 49 10.51 -9.96 -3.71
N ASN A 50 10.12 -10.99 -4.46
CA ASN A 50 10.34 -11.02 -5.91
C ASN A 50 9.49 -9.97 -6.64
N ALA A 51 8.23 -9.80 -6.22
CA ALA A 51 7.36 -8.76 -6.77
C ALA A 51 7.90 -7.36 -6.43
N ILE A 52 8.39 -7.16 -5.20
CA ILE A 52 9.06 -5.91 -4.80
C ILE A 52 10.24 -5.62 -5.71
N ASN A 53 11.20 -6.55 -5.83
CA ASN A 53 12.41 -6.35 -6.61
C ASN A 53 12.12 -6.07 -8.08
N ALA A 54 11.14 -6.77 -8.67
CA ALA A 54 10.72 -6.54 -10.04
C ALA A 54 10.09 -5.14 -10.21
N ALA A 55 9.25 -4.70 -9.27
CA ALA A 55 8.63 -3.38 -9.31
C ALA A 55 9.65 -2.25 -9.07
N GLU A 56 10.61 -2.40 -8.14
CA GLU A 56 11.71 -1.44 -7.92
C GLU A 56 12.59 -1.29 -9.15
N THR A 57 12.77 -2.39 -9.90
CA THR A 57 13.55 -2.40 -11.14
C THR A 57 12.80 -1.72 -12.29
N TYR A 58 11.47 -1.90 -12.36
CA TYR A 58 10.64 -1.37 -13.43
C TYR A 58 10.27 0.12 -13.24
N LEU A 59 10.02 0.54 -12.00
CA LEU A 59 9.53 1.88 -11.67
C LEU A 59 10.38 3.03 -12.27
N PRO A 60 11.73 2.99 -12.22
CA PRO A 60 12.54 4.02 -12.85
C PRO A 60 12.34 4.11 -14.37
N ARG A 61 12.02 2.99 -15.06
CA ARG A 61 11.82 3.00 -16.52
C ARG A 61 10.51 3.62 -16.90
N ILE A 62 9.42 3.24 -16.26
CA ILE A 62 8.12 3.87 -16.54
C ILE A 62 8.16 5.36 -16.21
N ASN A 63 8.85 5.76 -15.15
CA ASN A 63 9.08 7.17 -14.85
C ASN A 63 9.91 7.87 -15.95
N GLN A 64 10.97 7.24 -16.48
CA GLN A 64 11.72 7.79 -17.60
C GLN A 64 10.84 7.98 -18.85
N VAL A 65 9.96 7.02 -19.16
CA VAL A 65 9.00 7.14 -20.27
C VAL A 65 8.06 8.32 -20.03
N ILE A 66 7.44 8.40 -18.85
CA ILE A 66 6.53 9.49 -18.48
C ILE A 66 7.23 10.85 -18.55
N LEU A 67 8.44 10.97 -18.01
CA LEU A 67 9.22 12.21 -18.03
C LEU A 67 9.56 12.64 -19.46
N SER A 68 9.94 11.70 -20.34
CA SER A 68 10.20 12.02 -21.74
C SER A 68 8.95 12.60 -22.44
N CYS A 69 7.77 12.07 -22.13
CA CYS A 69 6.50 12.59 -22.63
C CYS A 69 6.15 13.97 -22.04
N LYS A 70 6.51 14.25 -20.78
CA LYS A 70 6.27 15.54 -20.13
C LYS A 70 7.18 16.66 -20.67
N VAL A 71 8.42 16.35 -21.03
CA VAL A 71 9.40 17.36 -21.49
C VAL A 71 9.14 17.80 -22.93
N GLN A 72 8.65 16.90 -23.80
CA GLN A 72 8.35 17.21 -25.20
C GLN A 72 6.99 16.61 -25.62
N PRO A 73 5.87 17.15 -25.12
CA PRO A 73 4.54 16.57 -25.36
C PRO A 73 4.15 16.54 -26.84
N GLU A 74 4.59 17.53 -27.63
CA GLU A 74 4.35 17.58 -29.07
C GLU A 74 5.10 16.50 -29.87
N MET A 75 6.20 15.99 -29.32
CA MET A 75 6.99 14.89 -29.91
C MET A 75 6.58 13.52 -29.37
N ALA A 76 5.77 13.47 -28.32
CA ALA A 76 5.32 12.24 -27.66
C ALA A 76 4.04 11.67 -28.29
N ARG A 77 3.92 11.73 -29.62
CA ARG A 77 2.78 11.15 -30.33
C ARG A 77 2.94 9.63 -30.37
N LEU A 78 1.97 8.94 -29.77
CA LEU A 78 1.89 7.49 -29.84
C LEU A 78 1.38 7.04 -31.21
N ASP A 79 2.04 6.06 -31.81
CA ASP A 79 1.56 5.36 -33.00
C ASP A 79 0.39 4.45 -32.67
N GLU A 80 0.42 3.88 -31.47
CA GLU A 80 -0.61 3.02 -30.93
C GLU A 80 -0.95 3.39 -29.48
N PRO A 81 -2.23 3.31 -29.09
CA PRO A 81 -2.63 3.55 -27.71
C PRO A 81 -2.05 2.49 -26.76
N LEU A 82 -1.47 2.95 -25.65
CA LEU A 82 -0.98 2.09 -24.57
C LEU A 82 -2.13 1.72 -23.65
N PHE A 83 -2.63 0.48 -23.73
CA PHE A 83 -3.69 -0.01 -22.84
C PHE A 83 -3.13 -0.78 -21.64
N PHE A 84 -3.17 -0.17 -20.47
CA PHE A 84 -2.78 -0.80 -19.21
C PHE A 84 -3.96 -1.52 -18.59
N GLU A 85 -3.78 -2.78 -18.20
CA GLU A 85 -4.79 -3.61 -17.52
C GLU A 85 -4.21 -4.12 -16.20
N TRP A 86 -4.85 -3.77 -15.08
CA TRP A 86 -4.48 -4.21 -13.74
C TRP A 86 -5.69 -4.79 -13.01
N SER A 87 -5.45 -5.70 -12.07
CA SER A 87 -6.43 -6.14 -11.09
C SER A 87 -6.01 -5.65 -9.71
N SER A 88 -6.98 -5.30 -8.87
CA SER A 88 -6.72 -5.00 -7.47
C SER A 88 -6.25 -6.25 -6.72
N GLY A 89 -5.34 -6.06 -5.76
CA GLY A 89 -4.94 -7.10 -4.80
C GLY A 89 -5.72 -7.04 -3.49
N LEU A 90 -6.53 -5.99 -3.29
CA LEU A 90 -7.23 -5.69 -2.03
C LEU A 90 -8.75 -5.78 -2.14
N GLU A 91 -9.30 -5.72 -3.36
CA GLU A 91 -10.74 -5.88 -3.59
C GLU A 91 -11.18 -7.34 -3.49
N LYS A 92 -12.40 -7.54 -2.98
CA LYS A 92 -13.02 -8.88 -2.87
C LYS A 92 -13.28 -9.52 -4.24
N ASP A 93 -13.64 -8.69 -5.22
CA ASP A 93 -13.95 -9.10 -6.58
C ASP A 93 -12.72 -8.92 -7.47
N LYS A 94 -12.30 -9.98 -8.16
CA LYS A 94 -11.14 -9.95 -9.07
C LYS A 94 -11.48 -9.30 -10.41
N LYS A 95 -11.90 -8.04 -10.38
CA LYS A 95 -12.17 -7.23 -11.57
C LYS A 95 -10.86 -6.71 -12.18
N SER A 96 -10.79 -6.70 -13.51
CA SER A 96 -9.72 -5.98 -14.22
C SER A 96 -10.15 -4.57 -14.59
N TYR A 97 -9.22 -3.64 -14.40
CA TYR A 97 -9.37 -2.21 -14.62
C TYR A 97 -8.42 -1.78 -15.72
N LYS A 98 -8.94 -1.02 -16.68
CA LYS A 98 -8.20 -0.60 -17.87
C LYS A 98 -8.05 0.91 -17.91
N SER A 99 -6.89 1.38 -18.34
CA SER A 99 -6.61 2.79 -18.53
C SER A 99 -5.57 2.98 -19.62
N GLU A 100 -5.69 4.05 -20.40
CA GLU A 100 -4.68 4.46 -21.37
C GLU A 100 -3.58 5.36 -20.75
N ALA A 101 -3.78 5.79 -19.50
CA ALA A 101 -2.88 6.73 -18.85
C ALA A 101 -1.60 6.05 -18.36
N MET A 102 -0.42 6.51 -18.79
CA MET A 102 0.86 6.01 -18.25
C MET A 102 1.01 6.25 -16.74
N MET A 103 0.43 7.33 -16.23
CA MET A 103 0.37 7.59 -14.77
C MET A 103 -0.34 6.47 -14.01
N TYR A 104 -1.34 5.81 -14.62
CA TYR A 104 -2.00 4.66 -14.01
C TYR A 104 -1.04 3.49 -13.82
N GLU A 105 -0.23 3.16 -14.83
CA GLU A 105 0.79 2.10 -14.73
C GLU A 105 1.79 2.40 -13.60
N MET A 106 2.25 3.65 -13.50
CA MET A 106 3.19 4.07 -12.46
C MET A 106 2.56 3.99 -11.06
N VAL A 107 1.34 4.50 -10.88
CA VAL A 107 0.58 4.43 -9.63
C VAL A 107 0.37 2.98 -9.21
N MET A 108 -0.06 2.10 -10.12
CA MET A 108 -0.27 0.68 -9.81
C MET A 108 1.04 -0.06 -9.51
N THR A 109 2.14 0.33 -10.15
CA THR A 109 3.48 -0.20 -9.82
C THR A 109 3.93 0.22 -8.42
N LEU A 110 3.68 1.48 -8.02
CA LEU A 110 3.94 1.96 -6.66
C LEU A 110 3.03 1.30 -5.61
N ALA A 111 1.75 1.12 -5.93
CA ALA A 111 0.82 0.40 -5.06
C ALA A 111 1.26 -1.05 -4.87
N THR A 112 1.74 -1.69 -5.94
CA THR A 112 2.33 -3.04 -5.88
C THR A 112 3.52 -3.09 -4.94
N LEU A 113 4.39 -2.08 -4.95
CA LEU A 113 5.50 -2.00 -3.98
C LEU A 113 4.98 -1.91 -2.54
N ALA A 114 4.03 -1.01 -2.27
CA ALA A 114 3.46 -0.85 -0.95
C ALA A 114 2.80 -2.15 -0.44
N ILE A 115 1.99 -2.80 -1.27
CA ILE A 115 1.33 -4.08 -0.93
C ILE A 115 2.36 -5.19 -0.76
N GLY A 116 3.37 -5.26 -1.63
CA GLY A 116 4.47 -6.21 -1.49
C GLY A 116 5.19 -6.05 -0.16
N LYS A 117 5.43 -4.81 0.29
CA LYS A 117 6.05 -4.50 1.59
C LYS A 117 5.17 -4.92 2.77
N ILE A 118 3.85 -4.81 2.65
CA ILE A 118 2.90 -5.34 3.64
C ILE A 118 2.94 -6.87 3.68
N GLY A 119 3.01 -7.52 2.51
CA GLY A 119 3.19 -8.98 2.40
C GLY A 119 4.48 -9.44 3.06
N ALA A 120 5.60 -8.78 2.76
CA ALA A 120 6.90 -9.05 3.40
C ALA A 120 6.88 -8.83 4.92
N ALA A 121 6.13 -7.84 5.42
CA ALA A 121 5.92 -7.66 6.85
C ALA A 121 5.13 -8.82 7.48
N SER A 122 4.13 -9.35 6.77
CA SER A 122 3.40 -10.55 7.20
C SER A 122 4.32 -11.77 7.26
N ASP A 123 5.18 -11.95 6.26
CA ASP A 123 6.17 -13.04 6.24
C ASP A 123 7.15 -12.92 7.42
N ALA A 124 7.67 -11.72 7.70
CA ALA A 124 8.53 -11.44 8.85
C ALA A 124 7.82 -11.68 10.18
N ARG A 125 6.54 -11.30 10.29
CA ARG A 125 5.71 -11.57 11.49
C ARG A 125 5.54 -13.06 11.74
N ASN A 126 5.37 -13.87 10.69
CA ASN A 126 5.20 -15.33 10.81
C ASN A 126 6.44 -16.01 11.43
N ILE A 127 7.64 -15.50 11.15
CA ILE A 127 8.90 -15.96 11.76
C ILE A 127 9.25 -15.21 13.07
N ARG A 128 8.33 -14.39 13.59
CA ARG A 128 8.48 -13.57 14.80
C ARG A 128 9.59 -12.51 14.74
N ASP A 129 9.98 -12.06 13.55
CA ASP A 129 10.85 -10.89 13.37
C ASP A 129 10.01 -9.61 13.32
N TYR A 130 9.48 -9.23 14.48
CA TYR A 130 8.66 -8.03 14.63
C TYR A 130 9.39 -6.72 14.28
N PRO A 131 10.70 -6.54 14.60
CA PRO A 131 11.44 -5.36 14.16
C PRO A 131 11.54 -5.22 12.64
N LEU A 132 11.74 -6.32 11.90
CA LEU A 132 11.71 -6.30 10.44
C LEU A 132 10.30 -5.99 9.93
N ALA A 133 9.27 -6.66 10.46
CA ALA A 133 7.88 -6.42 10.08
C ALA A 133 7.47 -4.94 10.24
N GLY A 134 7.82 -4.33 11.38
CA GLY A 134 7.56 -2.91 11.64
C GLY A 134 8.29 -1.98 10.66
N ARG A 135 9.52 -2.31 10.25
CA ARG A 135 10.27 -1.53 9.25
C ARG A 135 9.64 -1.60 7.86
N GLU A 136 9.22 -2.78 7.42
CA GLU A 136 8.56 -2.93 6.12
C GLU A 136 7.19 -2.24 6.09
N LEU A 137 6.41 -2.31 7.18
CA LEU A 137 5.15 -1.55 7.32
C LEU A 137 5.36 -0.04 7.28
N LYS A 138 6.43 0.47 7.92
CA LYS A 138 6.77 1.89 7.85
C LYS A 138 7.16 2.33 6.44
N LYS A 139 7.88 1.48 5.69
CA LYS A 139 8.18 1.74 4.27
C LYS A 139 6.89 1.76 3.44
N ALA A 140 6.00 0.79 3.65
CA ALA A 140 4.71 0.74 2.98
C ALA A 140 3.88 2.02 3.24
N ALA A 141 3.82 2.47 4.51
CA ALA A 141 3.14 3.71 4.89
C ALA A 141 3.68 4.92 4.12
N GLY A 142 5.01 5.07 4.00
CA GLY A 142 5.62 6.15 3.23
C GLY A 142 5.30 6.08 1.72
N MET A 143 5.21 4.87 1.15
CA MET A 143 4.84 4.69 -0.26
C MET A 143 3.39 5.08 -0.53
N VAL A 144 2.44 4.64 0.31
CA VAL A 144 1.03 5.03 0.16
C VAL A 144 0.80 6.51 0.47
N GLN A 145 1.59 7.10 1.36
CA GLN A 145 1.59 8.55 1.59
C GLN A 145 2.01 9.31 0.32
N CYS A 146 3.12 8.91 -0.32
CA CYS A 146 3.57 9.50 -1.59
C CYS A 146 2.50 9.35 -2.69
N LEU A 147 1.80 8.21 -2.74
CA LEU A 147 0.67 8.03 -3.66
C LEU A 147 -0.45 9.04 -3.39
N ALA A 148 -0.87 9.18 -2.13
CA ALA A 148 -1.97 10.06 -1.72
C ALA A 148 -1.66 11.56 -1.91
N GLU A 149 -0.45 11.99 -1.54
CA GLU A 149 -0.09 13.41 -1.47
C GLU A 149 0.52 13.94 -2.78
N GLU A 150 1.20 13.09 -3.56
CA GLU A 150 1.96 13.54 -4.73
C GLU A 150 1.41 12.96 -6.04
N GLN A 151 1.35 11.64 -6.16
CA GLN A 151 1.17 11.00 -7.47
C GLN A 151 -0.29 11.02 -7.94
N LEU A 152 -1.23 10.66 -7.07
CA LEU A 152 -2.66 10.62 -7.39
C LEU A 152 -3.23 12.03 -7.62
N PRO A 153 -2.96 13.05 -6.79
CA PRO A 153 -3.46 14.40 -7.05
C PRO A 153 -2.99 14.94 -8.40
N GLN A 154 -1.72 14.73 -8.78
CA GLN A 154 -1.20 15.11 -10.09
C GLN A 154 -1.94 14.41 -11.23
N TRP A 155 -2.32 13.14 -11.06
CA TRP A 155 -3.06 12.42 -12.08
C TRP A 155 -4.52 12.89 -12.19
N VAL A 156 -5.18 13.13 -11.05
CA VAL A 156 -6.59 13.56 -10.98
C VAL A 156 -6.76 14.99 -11.48
N SER A 157 -5.84 15.91 -11.18
CA SER A 157 -5.92 17.32 -11.60
C SER A 157 -5.92 17.51 -13.12
N HIS A 158 -5.47 16.52 -13.88
CA HIS A 158 -5.47 16.54 -15.35
C HIS A 158 -6.73 15.94 -15.99
N LYS A 159 -7.66 15.37 -15.21
CA LYS A 159 -8.94 14.85 -15.70
C LYS A 159 -10.09 15.76 -15.25
N SER A 160 -10.73 16.44 -16.19
CA SER A 160 -11.84 17.39 -15.95
C SER A 160 -13.16 16.78 -15.44
N SER A 161 -13.16 15.54 -14.95
CA SER A 161 -14.38 14.85 -14.50
C SER A 161 -14.11 13.99 -13.26
N SER A 162 -14.23 14.62 -12.08
CA SER A 162 -13.98 14.02 -10.76
C SER A 162 -14.91 12.86 -10.39
N ASP A 163 -16.08 12.75 -11.03
CA ASP A 163 -17.15 11.86 -10.54
C ASP A 163 -17.09 10.43 -11.09
N THR A 164 -16.30 10.18 -12.13
CA THR A 164 -16.20 8.85 -12.77
C THR A 164 -14.98 8.03 -12.35
N LEU A 165 -13.99 8.62 -11.67
CA LEU A 165 -12.75 7.89 -11.32
C LEU A 165 -12.96 6.80 -10.25
N GLY A 166 -13.79 7.03 -9.24
CA GLY A 166 -13.88 6.11 -8.09
C GLY A 166 -14.47 4.73 -8.43
N LYS A 167 -15.36 4.63 -9.42
CA LYS A 167 -15.98 3.35 -9.81
C LYS A 167 -15.12 2.52 -10.76
N ASP A 168 -14.39 3.18 -11.64
CA ASP A 168 -13.64 2.53 -12.72
C ASP A 168 -12.15 2.38 -12.45
N LEU A 169 -11.71 2.69 -11.23
CA LEU A 169 -10.36 2.45 -10.75
C LEU A 169 -10.33 1.47 -9.57
N PRO A 170 -9.22 0.74 -9.41
CA PRO A 170 -9.00 -0.09 -8.24
C PRO A 170 -8.84 0.76 -6.98
N VAL A 171 -9.16 0.20 -5.81
CA VAL A 171 -9.04 0.92 -4.51
C VAL A 171 -7.65 1.49 -4.26
N GLU A 172 -6.60 0.80 -4.72
CA GLU A 172 -5.20 1.23 -4.61
C GLU A 172 -4.90 2.55 -5.33
N ALA A 173 -5.75 2.95 -6.27
CA ALA A 173 -5.61 4.18 -7.05
C ALA A 173 -6.53 5.31 -6.55
N SER A 174 -7.03 5.22 -5.31
CA SER A 174 -7.87 6.24 -4.68
C SER A 174 -7.12 6.98 -3.58
N ILE A 175 -7.21 8.32 -3.58
CA ILE A 175 -6.54 9.18 -2.60
C ILE A 175 -7.00 8.85 -1.19
N GLY A 176 -8.32 8.81 -0.96
CA GLY A 176 -8.88 8.54 0.36
C GLY A 176 -8.50 7.15 0.88
N PHE A 177 -8.41 6.17 0.00
CA PHE A 177 -7.94 4.84 0.36
C PHE A 177 -6.47 4.85 0.77
N CYS A 178 -5.58 5.46 -0.03
CA CYS A 178 -4.16 5.55 0.29
C CYS A 178 -3.89 6.30 1.61
N GLU A 179 -4.59 7.40 1.87
CA GLU A 179 -4.51 8.12 3.15
C GLU A 179 -4.93 7.24 4.33
N ALA A 180 -6.04 6.52 4.20
CA ALA A 180 -6.49 5.60 5.24
C ALA A 180 -5.46 4.47 5.44
N PHE A 181 -5.00 3.85 4.37
CA PHE A 181 -4.08 2.73 4.43
C PHE A 181 -2.72 3.11 5.01
N GLN A 182 -2.26 4.35 4.82
CA GLN A 182 -1.09 4.90 5.53
C GLN A 182 -1.27 4.80 7.05
N ILE A 183 -2.40 5.26 7.56
CA ILE A 183 -2.74 5.25 8.99
C ILE A 183 -2.74 3.80 9.50
N LEU A 184 -3.36 2.89 8.74
CA LEU A 184 -3.38 1.47 9.10
C LEU A 184 -1.98 0.86 9.14
N CYS A 185 -1.14 1.09 8.14
CA CYS A 185 0.25 0.60 8.12
C CYS A 185 1.04 1.10 9.33
N LEU A 186 0.84 2.35 9.76
CA LEU A 186 1.47 2.90 10.96
C LEU A 186 0.92 2.24 12.24
N ALA A 187 -0.40 2.01 12.33
CA ALA A 187 -1.02 1.32 13.45
C ALA A 187 -0.47 -0.10 13.61
N VAL A 188 -0.44 -0.88 12.53
CA VAL A 188 0.10 -2.26 12.55
C VAL A 188 1.62 -2.24 12.78
N GLY A 189 2.33 -1.23 12.25
CA GLY A 189 3.76 -1.04 12.56
C GLY A 189 4.01 -0.82 14.05
N GLN A 190 3.14 -0.06 14.72
CA GLN A 190 3.18 0.16 16.16
C GLN A 190 2.80 -1.10 16.95
N GLN A 191 1.89 -1.94 16.46
CA GLN A 191 1.64 -3.27 17.02
C GLN A 191 2.90 -4.13 17.02
N MET A 192 3.69 -4.10 15.95
CA MET A 192 4.96 -4.84 15.89
C MET A 192 5.97 -4.33 16.92
N ALA A 193 5.97 -3.02 17.23
CA ALA A 193 6.79 -2.47 18.31
C ALA A 193 6.35 -2.99 19.69
N VAL A 194 5.03 -3.05 19.96
CA VAL A 194 4.48 -3.67 21.18
C VAL A 194 4.88 -5.14 21.28
N ALA A 195 4.71 -5.91 20.20
CA ALA A 195 5.10 -7.32 20.13
C ALA A 195 6.60 -7.52 20.39
N THR A 196 7.45 -6.63 19.86
CA THR A 196 8.91 -6.65 20.09
C THR A 196 9.24 -6.50 21.57
N VAL A 197 8.56 -5.60 22.27
CA VAL A 197 8.79 -5.36 23.71
C VAL A 197 8.31 -6.58 24.52
N LEU A 198 7.15 -7.13 24.19
CA LEU A 198 6.59 -8.30 24.88
C LEU A 198 7.35 -9.61 24.62
N ALA A 199 8.06 -9.72 23.50
CA ALA A 199 8.86 -10.89 23.17
C ALA A 199 10.20 -10.95 23.94
N LYS A 200 10.64 -9.84 24.53
CA LYS A 200 11.87 -9.81 25.33
C LYS A 200 11.63 -10.44 26.71
N PRO A 201 12.62 -11.16 27.29
CA PRO A 201 12.47 -11.80 28.60
C PRO A 201 12.48 -10.82 29.79
N THR A 202 12.51 -9.51 29.53
CA THR A 202 12.60 -8.46 30.54
C THR A 202 11.21 -7.98 30.95
N VAL A 203 11.05 -7.57 32.23
CA VAL A 203 9.83 -6.89 32.66
C VAL A 203 9.64 -5.62 31.83
N PRO A 204 8.54 -5.51 31.06
CA PRO A 204 8.34 -4.38 30.18
C PRO A 204 7.91 -3.15 30.97
N ASN A 205 8.13 -1.96 30.41
CA ASN A 205 7.55 -0.74 30.94
C ASN A 205 6.04 -0.71 30.62
N TYR A 206 5.21 -1.09 31.61
CA TYR A 206 3.75 -1.17 31.43
C TYR A 206 3.11 0.17 31.07
N SER A 207 3.58 1.29 31.62
CA SER A 207 3.08 2.63 31.28
C SER A 207 3.32 2.96 29.79
N LEU A 208 4.50 2.60 29.27
CA LEU A 208 4.81 2.78 27.85
C LEU A 208 3.92 1.88 26.98
N LEU A 209 3.78 0.60 27.34
CA LEU A 209 2.93 -0.34 26.61
C LEU A 209 1.46 0.11 26.58
N ALA A 210 0.96 0.66 27.68
CA ALA A 210 -0.39 1.20 27.76
C ALA A 210 -0.63 2.32 26.73
N LYS A 211 0.30 3.29 26.67
CA LYS A 211 0.26 4.41 25.72
C LYS A 211 0.37 3.93 24.28
N LEU A 212 1.25 2.97 24.02
CA LEU A 212 1.41 2.39 22.68
C LEU A 212 0.14 1.66 22.23
N CYS A 213 -0.52 0.90 23.10
CA CYS A 213 -1.79 0.24 22.78
C CYS A 213 -2.92 1.25 22.55
N LEU A 214 -2.99 2.31 23.36
CA LEU A 214 -3.98 3.37 23.14
C LEU A 214 -3.79 4.02 21.76
N GLY A 215 -2.56 4.40 21.41
CA GLY A 215 -2.26 5.00 20.10
C GLY A 215 -2.58 4.07 18.92
N ILE A 216 -2.41 2.75 19.06
CA ILE A 216 -2.85 1.79 18.04
C ILE A 216 -4.36 1.87 17.85
N SER A 217 -5.14 1.87 18.94
CA SER A 217 -6.60 1.96 18.85
C SER A 217 -7.07 3.28 18.23
N GLU A 218 -6.44 4.41 18.60
CA GLU A 218 -6.75 5.73 18.03
C GLU A 218 -6.45 5.78 16.54
N HIS A 219 -5.33 5.22 16.09
CA HIS A 219 -5.03 5.12 14.66
C HIS A 219 -6.02 4.22 13.91
N MET A 220 -6.48 3.11 14.49
CA MET A 220 -7.48 2.25 13.84
C MET A 220 -8.85 2.91 13.74
N GLU A 221 -9.24 3.73 14.72
CA GLU A 221 -10.44 4.55 14.63
C GLU A 221 -10.30 5.64 13.58
N LEU A 222 -9.14 6.30 13.53
CA LEU A 222 -8.85 7.29 12.51
C LEU A 222 -8.89 6.65 11.11
N PHE A 223 -8.34 5.45 10.95
CA PHE A 223 -8.45 4.66 9.72
C PHE A 223 -9.92 4.47 9.31
N ASN A 224 -10.78 3.98 10.22
CA ASN A 224 -12.19 3.78 9.94
C ASN A 224 -12.92 5.08 9.60
N SER A 225 -12.62 6.17 10.32
CA SER A 225 -13.18 7.50 10.08
C SER A 225 -12.78 8.03 8.69
N THR A 226 -11.51 7.89 8.32
CA THR A 226 -10.99 8.28 7.00
C THR A 226 -11.61 7.44 5.89
N MET A 227 -11.73 6.12 6.07
CA MET A 227 -12.41 5.25 5.11
C MET A 227 -13.87 5.67 4.89
N ASN A 228 -14.61 5.98 5.96
CA ASN A 228 -16.00 6.40 5.86
C ASN A 228 -16.18 7.78 5.22
N SER A 229 -15.26 8.71 5.47
CA SER A 229 -15.38 10.10 5.01
C SER A 229 -14.81 10.34 3.61
N LYS A 230 -13.71 9.66 3.25
CA LYS A 230 -12.96 9.91 2.02
C LYS A 230 -12.90 8.75 1.04
N ALA A 231 -13.22 7.53 1.47
CA ALA A 231 -13.09 6.31 0.67
C ALA A 231 -14.32 5.39 0.77
N ALA A 232 -15.51 5.98 0.89
CA ALA A 232 -16.75 5.25 1.15
C ALA A 232 -17.08 4.26 0.02
N LEU A 233 -16.85 4.65 -1.24
CA LEU A 233 -17.10 3.79 -2.41
C LEU A 233 -16.08 2.64 -2.49
N GLU A 234 -14.83 2.91 -2.14
CA GLU A 234 -13.75 1.93 -2.10
C GLU A 234 -13.96 0.93 -0.97
N LYS A 235 -14.50 1.39 0.16
CA LYS A 235 -14.86 0.54 1.30
C LYS A 235 -15.80 -0.60 0.89
N GLU A 236 -16.77 -0.33 0.01
CA GLU A 236 -17.73 -1.34 -0.46
C GLU A 236 -17.08 -2.45 -1.32
N LYS A 237 -15.93 -2.15 -1.94
CA LYS A 237 -15.17 -3.09 -2.77
C LYS A 237 -14.29 -4.03 -1.96
N ILE A 238 -13.96 -3.67 -0.72
CA ILE A 238 -13.13 -4.46 0.19
C ILE A 238 -14.04 -5.45 0.94
N ASP A 239 -13.47 -6.56 1.39
CA ASP A 239 -14.16 -7.55 2.22
C ASP A 239 -14.67 -6.91 3.54
N SER A 240 -15.93 -7.17 3.90
CA SER A 240 -16.51 -6.70 5.16
C SER A 240 -15.83 -7.32 6.39
N ASP A 241 -15.29 -8.53 6.26
CA ASP A 241 -14.63 -9.24 7.35
C ASP A 241 -13.34 -8.51 7.75
N PHE A 242 -12.67 -7.86 6.80
CA PHE A 242 -11.52 -7.02 7.10
C PHE A 242 -11.86 -5.89 8.08
N PHE A 243 -12.96 -5.17 7.87
CA PHE A 243 -13.39 -4.10 8.81
C PHE A 243 -13.86 -4.66 10.15
N THR A 244 -14.42 -5.88 10.16
CA THR A 244 -14.76 -6.58 11.40
C THR A 244 -13.50 -6.88 12.23
N VAL A 245 -12.42 -7.33 11.58
CA VAL A 245 -11.13 -7.54 12.23
C VAL A 245 -10.57 -6.22 12.77
N ILE A 246 -10.59 -5.13 11.99
CA ILE A 246 -10.11 -3.82 12.47
C ILE A 246 -10.93 -3.32 13.67
N ALA A 247 -12.24 -3.47 13.64
CA ALA A 247 -13.11 -3.08 14.76
C ALA A 247 -12.79 -3.92 16.02
N PHE A 248 -12.57 -5.22 15.85
CA PHE A 248 -12.12 -6.09 16.94
C PHE A 248 -10.76 -5.64 17.48
N GLU A 249 -9.76 -5.43 16.62
CA GLU A 249 -8.42 -5.02 17.06
C GLU A 249 -8.42 -3.67 17.77
N THR A 250 -9.30 -2.75 17.34
CA THR A 250 -9.49 -1.45 18.02
C THR A 250 -9.89 -1.65 19.48
N GLN A 251 -10.89 -2.49 19.74
CA GLN A 251 -11.36 -2.78 21.10
C GLN A 251 -10.34 -3.60 21.89
N PHE A 252 -9.68 -4.55 21.24
CA PHE A 252 -8.62 -5.35 21.85
C PHE A 252 -7.46 -4.48 22.34
N HIS A 253 -6.99 -3.52 21.53
CA HIS A 253 -5.92 -2.62 21.93
C HIS A 253 -6.33 -1.62 23.01
N ARG A 254 -7.60 -1.19 23.06
CA ARG A 254 -8.14 -0.44 24.19
C ARG A 254 -8.10 -1.24 25.48
N ALA A 255 -8.56 -2.48 25.45
CA ALA A 255 -8.52 -3.37 26.60
C ALA A 255 -7.08 -3.63 27.06
N LEU A 256 -6.14 -3.85 26.14
CA LEU A 256 -4.71 -3.97 26.46
C LEU A 256 -4.14 -2.69 27.08
N SER A 257 -4.56 -1.52 26.60
CA SER A 257 -4.14 -0.24 27.18
C SER A 257 -4.59 -0.09 28.63
N LEU A 258 -5.84 -0.43 28.93
CA LEU A 258 -6.37 -0.45 30.30
C LEU A 258 -5.65 -1.47 31.17
N TYR A 259 -5.42 -2.68 30.65
CA TYR A 259 -4.67 -3.73 31.34
C TYR A 259 -3.26 -3.28 31.72
N PHE A 260 -2.50 -2.73 30.77
CA PHE A 260 -1.14 -2.26 31.04
C PHE A 260 -1.12 -1.02 31.95
N SER A 261 -2.11 -0.13 31.83
CA SER A 261 -2.28 0.99 32.78
C SER A 261 -2.50 0.49 34.20
N ALA A 262 -3.41 -0.48 34.36
CA ALA A 262 -3.71 -1.09 35.65
C ALA A 262 -2.48 -1.77 36.26
N ARG A 263 -1.69 -2.49 35.45
CA ARG A 263 -0.41 -3.09 35.88
C ARG A 263 0.60 -2.05 36.35
N SER A 264 0.74 -0.95 35.60
CA SER A 264 1.64 0.13 36.00
C SER A 264 1.24 0.77 37.33
N LEU A 265 -0.07 0.95 37.58
CA LEU A 265 -0.58 1.50 38.84
C LEU A 265 -0.48 0.51 40.00
N TRP A 266 -0.65 -0.78 39.70
CA TRP A 266 -0.44 -1.85 40.67
C TRP A 266 0.99 -1.85 41.19
N ASP A 267 1.98 -1.72 40.30
CA ASP A 267 3.40 -1.62 40.69
C ASP A 267 3.68 -0.35 41.50
N ALA A 268 2.93 0.73 41.27
CA ALA A 268 2.97 1.96 42.06
C ALA A 268 2.21 1.89 43.39
N HIS A 269 1.60 0.74 43.71
CA HIS A 269 0.77 0.52 44.91
C HIS A 269 -0.56 1.33 44.94
N ASP A 270 -0.99 1.86 43.79
CA ASP A 270 -2.26 2.60 43.63
C ASP A 270 -3.42 1.62 43.33
N PHE A 271 -3.65 0.68 44.25
CA PHE A 271 -4.62 -0.42 44.05
C PHE A 271 -6.06 0.06 43.84
N GLY A 272 -6.42 1.20 44.45
CA GLY A 272 -7.75 1.80 44.34
C GLY A 272 -8.13 2.21 42.92
N VAL A 273 -7.15 2.56 42.09
CA VAL A 273 -7.35 2.91 40.67
C VAL A 273 -7.09 1.71 39.75
N ALA A 274 -6.14 0.85 40.11
CA ALA A 274 -5.81 -0.33 39.31
C ALA A 274 -6.96 -1.34 39.18
N ILE A 275 -7.71 -1.61 40.26
CA ILE A 275 -8.79 -2.60 40.26
C ILE A 275 -9.95 -2.22 39.31
N PRO A 276 -10.48 -0.98 39.35
CA PRO A 276 -11.50 -0.56 38.39
C PRO A 276 -11.09 -0.68 36.92
N MET A 277 -9.83 -0.43 36.59
CA MET A 277 -9.33 -0.48 35.20
C MET A 277 -9.24 -1.91 34.64
N MET A 278 -9.35 -2.95 35.48
CA MET A 278 -9.37 -4.35 35.07
C MET A 278 -10.79 -4.94 34.97
N LYS A 279 -11.83 -4.17 35.26
CA LYS A 279 -13.24 -4.57 35.11
C LYS A 279 -13.78 -4.17 33.73
#